data_AF-A0AAD2FPX6-F1
#
_entry.id   AF-A0AAD2FPX6-F1
#
_cell.length_a   1.000
_cell.length_b   1.000
_cell.length_c   1.000
_cell.angle_alpha   90.00
_cell.angle_beta   90.00
_cell.angle_gamma   90.00
#
_symmetry.space_group_name_H-M   'P 1'
#
loop_
_entity.id
_entity.type
_entity.pdbx_description
1 polymer ?
#
loop_
_entity_poly.entity_id
_entity_poly.type
_entity_poly.pdbx_seq_one_letter_code
_entity_poly.pdbx_strand_id
1 'polypeptide(L)'
;MYRTGIHKEALDIIERKSELVSMAQELSGRVEGVRARIEQAGREQIIREYGEGPVKVILELDFSDPRNRFGAAKDNTAARYPRIFQPGEERSFVTILLWPETPHSAWTWLEQIRRHVWDGASFRWDPDEPLLELSPIKGDALKRGQLQFEEYHNTPHWHTAWSVGVRNSADGKLQMTLDLSDNFDSKDTCIGRVIDGYDALQRLFESTNQNGEFTFVRVKRVNAMHMTHLELSNVER
;
A
#
# COMPACT_ATOMS: atom_id res chain seq x y z
N MET A 1 -23.38 28.73 -54.22
CA MET A 1 -23.14 27.27 -54.28
C MET A 1 -22.22 26.72 -53.17
N TYR A 2 -21.88 27.45 -52.09
CA TYR A 2 -20.97 26.97 -51.03
C TYR A 2 -21.65 26.34 -49.79
N ARG A 3 -22.99 26.34 -49.71
CA ARG A 3 -23.74 25.96 -48.49
C ARG A 3 -23.98 24.45 -48.33
N THR A 4 -23.87 23.67 -49.40
CA THR A 4 -24.16 22.22 -49.41
C THR A 4 -22.94 21.37 -49.04
N GLY A 5 -21.72 21.84 -49.31
CA GLY A 5 -20.48 21.13 -48.97
C GLY A 5 -20.24 21.06 -47.45
N ILE A 6 -20.43 22.19 -46.76
CA ILE A 6 -20.24 22.32 -45.30
C ILE A 6 -21.21 21.41 -44.53
N HIS A 7 -22.44 21.24 -45.02
CA HIS A 7 -23.43 20.35 -44.39
C HIS A 7 -23.10 18.87 -44.51
N LYS A 8 -22.50 18.45 -45.64
CA LYS A 8 -22.12 17.05 -45.85
C LYS A 8 -20.92 16.67 -44.99
N GLU A 9 -19.96 17.58 -44.86
CA GLU A 9 -18.78 17.40 -43.99
C GLU A 9 -19.18 17.36 -42.51
N ALA A 10 -20.12 18.21 -42.09
CA ALA A 10 -20.64 18.19 -40.72
C ALA A 10 -21.36 16.88 -40.37
N LEU A 11 -22.11 16.30 -41.31
CA LEU A 11 -22.80 15.01 -41.12
C LEU A 11 -21.82 13.84 -41.01
N ASP A 12 -20.80 13.78 -41.87
CA ASP A 12 -19.73 12.77 -41.80
C ASP A 12 -18.93 12.87 -40.47
N ILE A 13 -18.68 14.08 -39.98
CA ILE A 13 -18.06 14.28 -38.66
C ILE A 13 -18.95 13.76 -37.52
N ILE A 14 -20.26 13.97 -37.58
CA ILE A 14 -21.20 13.49 -36.55
C ILE A 14 -21.27 11.97 -36.54
N GLU A 15 -21.34 11.35 -37.73
CA GLU A 15 -21.39 9.89 -37.88
C GLU A 15 -20.11 9.24 -37.33
N ARG A 16 -18.93 9.74 -37.72
CA ARG A 16 -17.64 9.27 -37.18
C ARG A 16 -17.52 9.45 -35.67
N LYS A 17 -18.02 10.57 -35.12
CA LYS A 17 -18.05 10.77 -33.67
C LYS A 17 -18.93 9.73 -32.97
N SER A 18 -20.09 9.41 -33.55
CA SER A 18 -20.99 8.38 -33.01
C SER A 18 -20.34 6.99 -33.03
N GLU A 19 -19.66 6.64 -34.12
CA GLU A 19 -18.92 5.38 -34.22
C GLU A 19 -17.81 5.28 -33.17
N LEU A 20 -17.01 6.35 -33.01
CA LEU A 20 -15.94 6.40 -32.01
C LEU A 20 -16.46 6.26 -30.58
N VAL A 21 -17.60 6.89 -30.28
CA VAL A 21 -18.25 6.75 -28.95
C VAL A 21 -18.71 5.31 -28.74
N SER A 22 -19.32 4.68 -29.75
CA SER A 22 -19.76 3.28 -29.66
C SER A 22 -18.60 2.32 -29.46
N MET A 23 -17.50 2.48 -30.20
CA MET A 23 -16.29 1.67 -30.03
C MET A 23 -15.65 1.88 -28.65
N ALA A 24 -15.62 3.12 -28.16
CA ALA A 24 -15.10 3.42 -26.83
C ALA A 24 -15.93 2.75 -25.72
N GLN A 25 -17.25 2.71 -25.87
CA GLN A 25 -18.15 2.03 -24.94
C GLN A 25 -17.95 0.51 -24.94
N GLU A 26 -17.82 -0.11 -26.12
CA GLU A 26 -17.55 -1.55 -26.23
C GLU A 26 -16.20 -1.90 -25.58
N LEU A 27 -15.17 -1.11 -25.86
CA LEU A 27 -13.84 -1.31 -25.28
C LEU A 27 -13.88 -1.17 -23.76
N SER A 28 -14.59 -0.15 -23.24
CA SER A 28 -14.79 0.05 -21.80
C SER A 28 -15.45 -1.19 -21.16
N GLY A 29 -16.53 -1.71 -21.75
CA GLY A 29 -17.18 -2.92 -21.26
C GLY A 29 -16.27 -4.15 -21.23
N ARG A 30 -15.38 -4.29 -22.23
CA ARG A 30 -14.39 -5.38 -22.24
C ARG A 30 -13.32 -5.21 -21.17
N VAL A 31 -12.85 -3.98 -20.92
CA VAL A 31 -11.87 -3.68 -19.86
C VAL A 31 -12.46 -3.99 -18.49
N GLU A 32 -13.68 -3.56 -18.21
CA GLU A 32 -14.38 -3.88 -16.96
C GLU A 32 -14.59 -5.39 -16.79
N GLY A 33 -14.95 -6.10 -17.85
CA GLY A 33 -15.06 -7.55 -17.83
C GLY A 33 -13.74 -8.29 -17.59
N VAL A 34 -12.60 -7.69 -17.93
CA VAL A 34 -11.26 -8.24 -17.63
C VAL A 34 -10.86 -7.93 -16.19
N ARG A 35 -11.08 -6.69 -15.73
CA ARG A 35 -10.84 -6.27 -14.33
C ARG A 35 -11.58 -7.17 -13.35
N ALA A 36 -12.89 -7.35 -13.52
CA ALA A 36 -13.70 -8.21 -12.66
C ALA A 36 -13.17 -9.65 -12.57
N ARG A 37 -12.62 -10.20 -13.66
CA ARG A 37 -12.01 -11.55 -13.63
C ARG A 37 -10.69 -11.57 -12.86
N ILE A 38 -9.89 -10.52 -12.96
CA ILE A 38 -8.62 -10.40 -12.24
C ILE A 38 -8.90 -10.23 -10.73
N GLU A 39 -9.87 -9.40 -10.36
CA GLU A 39 -10.32 -9.24 -8.97
C GLU A 39 -10.85 -10.56 -8.40
N GLN A 40 -11.70 -11.26 -9.16
CA GLN A 40 -12.22 -12.57 -8.77
C GLN A 40 -11.07 -13.59 -8.59
N ALA A 41 -10.10 -13.60 -9.50
CA ALA A 41 -8.93 -14.45 -9.37
C ALA A 41 -8.11 -14.10 -8.12
N GLY A 42 -7.90 -12.82 -7.82
CA GLY A 42 -7.25 -12.36 -6.60
C GLY A 42 -7.96 -12.87 -5.34
N ARG A 43 -9.30 -12.75 -5.30
CA ARG A 43 -10.13 -13.25 -4.20
C ARG A 43 -9.99 -14.76 -4.02
N GLU A 44 -10.07 -15.53 -5.11
CA GLU A 44 -9.92 -16.99 -5.08
C GLU A 44 -8.53 -17.43 -4.62
N GLN A 45 -7.48 -16.67 -4.95
CA GLN A 45 -6.12 -16.96 -4.48
C GLN A 45 -5.98 -16.66 -2.98
N ILE A 46 -6.54 -15.54 -2.50
CA ILE A 46 -6.57 -15.22 -1.07
C ILE A 46 -7.28 -16.31 -0.28
N ILE A 47 -8.48 -16.72 -0.72
CA ILE A 47 -9.27 -17.77 -0.05
C ILE A 47 -8.52 -19.11 -0.05
N ARG A 48 -7.87 -19.47 -1.16
CA ARG A 48 -7.13 -20.72 -1.27
C ARG A 48 -5.91 -20.77 -0.35
N GLU A 49 -5.19 -19.65 -0.22
CA GLU A 49 -3.94 -19.60 0.55
C GLU A 49 -4.19 -19.35 2.05
N TYR A 50 -5.14 -18.46 2.38
CA TYR A 50 -5.39 -18.02 3.75
C TYR A 50 -6.71 -18.54 4.34
N GLY A 51 -7.62 -19.08 3.52
CA GLY A 51 -8.96 -19.48 3.96
C GLY A 51 -10.01 -18.39 3.75
N GLU A 52 -11.28 -18.76 3.97
CA GLU A 52 -12.40 -17.82 3.93
C GLU A 52 -12.43 -16.94 5.18
N GLY A 53 -12.35 -15.62 5.01
CA GLY A 53 -12.49 -14.65 6.08
C GLY A 53 -11.52 -13.47 5.98
N PRO A 54 -11.50 -12.59 6.99
CA PRO A 54 -10.59 -11.44 7.02
C PRO A 54 -9.14 -11.90 7.14
N VAL A 55 -8.27 -11.25 6.40
CA VAL A 55 -6.82 -11.50 6.43
C VAL A 55 -6.14 -10.31 7.10
N LYS A 56 -5.19 -10.60 7.99
CA LYS A 56 -4.30 -9.59 8.56
C LYS A 56 -2.87 -9.76 8.09
N VAL A 57 -2.16 -8.65 8.03
CA VAL A 57 -0.72 -8.57 7.81
C VAL A 57 -0.07 -8.02 9.07
N ILE A 58 1.02 -8.64 9.51
CA ILE A 58 1.79 -8.25 10.69
C ILE A 58 3.19 -7.84 10.22
N LEU A 59 3.54 -6.57 10.45
CA LEU A 59 4.88 -6.02 10.26
C LEU A 59 5.63 -6.09 11.59
N GLU A 60 6.66 -6.92 11.69
CA GLU A 60 7.61 -6.87 12.80
C GLU A 60 8.66 -5.79 12.49
N LEU A 61 8.83 -4.83 13.39
CA LEU A 61 9.73 -3.69 13.22
C LEU A 61 11.01 -3.85 14.04
N ASP A 62 12.16 -3.56 13.44
CA ASP A 62 13.46 -3.48 14.10
C ASP A 62 13.85 -2.02 14.34
N PHE A 63 13.84 -1.62 15.61
CA PHE A 63 14.27 -0.32 16.10
C PHE A 63 15.77 -0.27 16.45
N SER A 64 16.51 -1.36 16.24
CA SER A 64 17.95 -1.39 16.49
C SER A 64 18.66 -0.41 15.55
N ASP A 65 19.16 0.71 16.08
CA ASP A 65 19.94 1.65 15.27
C ASP A 65 21.18 0.95 14.69
N PRO A 66 21.30 0.79 13.35
CA PRO A 66 22.47 0.16 12.75
C PRO A 66 23.75 0.94 13.01
N ARG A 67 23.68 2.26 13.31
CA ARG A 67 24.85 3.07 13.69
C ARG A 67 25.41 2.66 15.05
N ASN A 68 24.57 2.16 15.96
CA ASN A 68 25.03 1.64 17.25
C ASN A 68 25.73 0.27 17.13
N ARG A 69 25.59 -0.47 16.00
CA ARG A 69 26.25 -1.77 15.82
C ARG A 69 27.74 -1.64 15.43
N PHE A 70 28.16 -0.49 14.89
CA PHE A 70 29.55 -0.23 14.46
C PHE A 70 30.29 0.79 15.33
N GLY A 71 29.62 1.35 16.35
CA GLY A 71 30.06 2.55 17.08
C GLY A 71 30.33 2.39 18.59
N ALA A 72 30.52 1.18 19.12
CA ALA A 72 31.02 1.00 20.49
C ALA A 72 32.54 1.31 20.62
N ALA A 73 33.04 2.26 19.82
CA ALA A 73 34.31 2.92 20.06
C ALA A 73 34.03 4.09 21.00
N LYS A 74 34.52 3.92 22.24
CA LYS A 74 34.64 4.90 23.32
C LYS A 74 34.65 6.37 22.84
N ASP A 75 33.54 7.08 22.97
CA ASP A 75 33.61 8.53 23.16
C ASP A 75 32.54 8.98 24.17
N ASN A 76 33.04 9.46 25.31
CA ASN A 76 32.31 9.88 26.50
C ASN A 76 31.76 11.31 26.36
N THR A 77 31.00 11.60 25.32
CA THR A 77 30.29 12.88 25.19
C THR A 77 28.79 12.64 25.21
N ALA A 78 28.30 12.44 26.43
CA ALA A 78 26.90 12.52 26.78
C ALA A 78 26.31 13.88 26.35
N ALA A 79 25.52 13.87 25.27
CA ALA A 79 24.65 14.98 24.89
C ALA A 79 23.25 14.47 24.50
N ARG A 80 22.36 14.50 25.51
CA ARG A 80 20.97 15.00 25.45
C ARG A 80 19.96 14.36 24.50
N TYR A 81 19.78 13.05 24.56
CA TYR A 81 18.42 12.49 24.51
C TYR A 81 18.26 11.50 25.66
N PRO A 82 17.18 11.58 26.46
CA PRO A 82 16.92 10.55 27.45
C PRO A 82 16.68 9.23 26.71
N ARG A 83 17.66 8.32 26.79
CA ARG A 83 17.49 6.92 26.38
C ARG A 83 16.54 6.26 27.38
N ILE A 84 15.24 6.49 27.22
CA ILE A 84 14.18 5.68 27.85
C ILE A 84 13.93 4.47 26.93
N PHE A 85 14.97 3.69 26.65
CA PHE A 85 14.81 2.39 26.02
C PHE A 85 15.73 1.44 26.77
N GLN A 86 15.15 0.77 27.76
CA GLN A 86 15.81 -0.34 28.42
C GLN A 86 15.93 -1.47 27.40
N PRO A 87 17.09 -2.15 27.31
CA PRO A 87 17.27 -3.31 26.44
C PRO A 87 16.55 -4.52 27.05
N GLY A 88 15.25 -4.58 26.84
CA GLY A 88 14.49 -5.82 26.69
C GLY A 88 13.96 -5.80 25.27
N GLU A 89 14.16 -6.88 24.50
CA GLU A 89 13.72 -7.01 23.12
C GLU A 89 12.18 -7.05 23.02
N GLU A 90 11.50 -5.95 23.36
CA GLU A 90 10.09 -5.80 23.06
C GLU A 90 9.94 -5.75 21.55
N ARG A 91 9.45 -6.85 20.99
CA ARG A 91 9.12 -6.94 19.58
C ARG A 91 8.03 -5.92 19.29
N SER A 92 8.32 -4.98 18.42
CA SER A 92 7.36 -4.00 17.96
C SER A 92 6.64 -4.55 16.74
N PHE A 93 5.31 -4.57 16.78
CA PHE A 93 4.48 -5.04 15.68
C PHE A 93 3.52 -3.96 15.24
N VAL A 94 3.19 -3.95 13.94
CA VAL A 94 2.04 -3.22 13.38
C VAL A 94 1.14 -4.24 12.71
N THR A 95 -0.13 -4.28 13.08
CA THR A 95 -1.10 -5.20 12.50
C THR A 95 -2.05 -4.44 11.59
N ILE A 96 -2.17 -4.90 10.35
CA ILE A 96 -2.99 -4.33 9.30
C ILE A 96 -4.10 -5.32 8.97
N LEU A 97 -5.36 -4.90 9.03
CA LEU A 97 -6.50 -5.66 8.53
C LEU A 97 -6.73 -5.31 7.05
N LEU A 98 -6.77 -6.33 6.19
CA LEU A 98 -7.04 -6.15 4.77
C LEU A 98 -8.53 -6.04 4.48
N TRP A 99 -8.87 -5.22 3.49
CA TRP A 99 -10.23 -5.05 3.01
C TRP A 99 -10.57 -6.04 1.89
N PRO A 100 -11.74 -6.68 1.94
CA PRO A 100 -12.15 -7.64 0.92
C PRO A 100 -12.50 -7.00 -0.45
N GLU A 101 -12.58 -5.68 -0.53
CA GLU A 101 -13.02 -4.94 -1.71
C GLU A 101 -11.91 -4.69 -2.74
N THR A 102 -10.62 -4.79 -2.38
CA THR A 102 -9.47 -4.68 -3.31
C THR A 102 -8.68 -5.99 -3.43
N PRO A 103 -9.34 -7.10 -3.81
CA PRO A 103 -8.73 -8.42 -3.79
C PRO A 103 -7.51 -8.54 -4.73
N HIS A 104 -7.47 -7.81 -5.86
CA HIS A 104 -6.32 -7.89 -6.76
C HIS A 104 -5.08 -7.22 -6.16
N SER A 105 -5.23 -6.02 -5.61
CA SER A 105 -4.13 -5.26 -5.03
C SER A 105 -3.65 -5.88 -3.72
N ALA A 106 -4.59 -6.33 -2.88
CA ALA A 106 -4.29 -7.10 -1.69
C ALA A 106 -3.53 -8.39 -2.03
N TRP A 107 -3.99 -9.17 -3.01
CA TRP A 107 -3.28 -10.39 -3.43
C TRP A 107 -1.88 -10.08 -3.97
N THR A 108 -1.74 -9.03 -4.79
CA THR A 108 -0.44 -8.63 -5.36
C THR A 108 0.58 -8.32 -4.24
N TRP A 109 0.14 -7.65 -3.17
CA TRP A 109 0.98 -7.42 -2.01
C TRP A 109 1.27 -8.69 -1.21
N LEU A 110 0.24 -9.49 -0.93
CA LEU A 110 0.36 -10.77 -0.20
C LEU A 110 1.32 -11.75 -0.89
N GLU A 111 1.31 -11.82 -2.22
CA GLU A 111 2.23 -12.66 -2.99
C GLU A 111 3.69 -12.21 -2.79
N GLN A 112 3.94 -10.90 -2.71
CA GLN A 112 5.26 -10.37 -2.39
C GLN A 112 5.67 -10.65 -0.94
N ILE A 113 4.75 -10.50 0.02
CA ILE A 113 4.99 -10.86 1.43
C ILE A 113 5.44 -12.32 1.53
N ARG A 114 4.73 -13.23 0.84
CA ARG A 114 5.04 -14.67 0.84
C ARG A 114 6.42 -15.00 0.26
N ARG A 115 6.96 -14.13 -0.59
CA ARG A 115 8.30 -14.22 -1.18
C ARG A 115 9.38 -13.52 -0.33
N HIS A 116 9.03 -12.96 0.83
CA HIS A 116 9.95 -12.28 1.74
C HIS A 116 10.70 -11.10 1.11
N VAL A 117 10.11 -10.41 0.12
CA VAL A 117 10.81 -9.27 -0.56
C VAL A 117 10.74 -7.95 0.23
N TRP A 118 9.88 -7.91 1.26
CA TRP A 118 9.70 -6.78 2.17
C TRP A 118 10.57 -6.88 3.44
N ASP A 119 11.18 -8.05 3.70
CA ASP A 119 12.02 -8.28 4.87
C ASP A 119 13.31 -7.47 4.77
N GLY A 120 13.44 -6.46 5.63
CA GLY A 120 14.51 -5.46 5.74
C GLY A 120 14.16 -4.09 5.13
N ALA A 121 12.95 -3.93 4.57
CA ALA A 121 12.52 -2.67 3.96
C ALA A 121 12.50 -1.53 4.98
N SER A 122 12.83 -0.31 4.54
CA SER A 122 12.87 0.87 5.41
C SER A 122 11.68 1.79 5.15
N PHE A 123 11.15 2.39 6.22
CA PHE A 123 10.15 3.45 6.08
C PHE A 123 10.81 4.75 5.64
N ARG A 124 10.19 5.39 4.66
CA ARG A 124 10.46 6.75 4.22
C ARG A 124 9.27 7.62 4.61
N TRP A 125 9.56 8.78 5.16
CA TRP A 125 8.56 9.80 5.39
C TRP A 125 8.45 10.67 4.14
N ASP A 126 7.23 10.94 3.68
CA ASP A 126 7.00 11.90 2.61
C ASP A 126 6.85 13.31 3.23
N PRO A 127 7.71 14.28 2.92
CA PRO A 127 7.60 15.62 3.49
C PRO A 127 6.40 16.42 2.93
N ASP A 128 5.90 16.06 1.75
CA ASP A 128 4.84 16.77 1.05
C ASP A 128 3.46 16.16 1.33
N GLU A 129 3.41 14.86 1.60
CA GLU A 129 2.18 14.12 1.92
C GLU A 129 2.25 13.53 3.34
N PRO A 130 1.17 13.57 4.16
CA PRO A 130 1.17 13.05 5.52
C PRO A 130 1.09 11.51 5.55
N LEU A 131 2.05 10.84 4.91
CA LEU A 131 2.10 9.40 4.77
C LEU A 131 3.51 8.84 4.98
N LEU A 132 3.54 7.57 5.37
CA LEU A 132 4.75 6.75 5.40
C LEU A 132 4.77 5.86 4.16
N GLU A 133 5.91 5.82 3.50
CA GLU A 133 6.15 4.96 2.36
C GLU A 133 7.07 3.80 2.71
N LEU A 134 6.77 2.64 2.16
CA LEU A 134 7.59 1.45 2.26
C LEU A 134 7.75 0.85 0.86
N SER A 135 8.96 0.44 0.52
CA SER A 135 9.26 -0.22 -0.76
C SER A 135 10.03 -1.51 -0.54
N PRO A 136 9.79 -2.56 -1.35
CA PRO A 136 10.50 -3.82 -1.23
C PRO A 136 11.98 -3.61 -1.56
N ILE A 137 12.86 -4.32 -0.84
CA ILE A 137 14.32 -4.22 -1.04
C ILE A 137 14.70 -4.77 -2.41
N LYS A 138 14.06 -5.86 -2.80
CA LYS A 138 14.30 -6.53 -4.07
C LYS A 138 13.19 -6.13 -5.03
N GLY A 139 13.55 -5.41 -6.09
CA GLY A 139 12.66 -5.25 -7.22
C GLY A 139 12.38 -6.61 -7.86
N ASP A 140 11.11 -6.90 -8.16
CA ASP A 140 10.77 -8.11 -8.89
C ASP A 140 11.13 -7.92 -10.36
N ALA A 141 12.25 -8.48 -10.80
CA ALA A 141 12.78 -8.34 -12.16
C ALA A 141 11.77 -8.75 -13.25
N LEU A 142 10.73 -9.49 -12.89
CA LEU A 142 9.73 -10.03 -13.80
C LEU A 142 8.46 -9.17 -13.94
N LYS A 143 8.38 -7.97 -13.34
CA LYS A 143 7.15 -7.15 -13.23
C LYS A 143 5.95 -7.87 -12.59
N ARG A 144 6.14 -9.11 -12.09
CA ARG A 144 5.07 -9.92 -11.48
C ARG A 144 4.57 -9.32 -10.17
N GLY A 145 5.33 -8.43 -9.56
CA GLY A 145 4.93 -7.70 -8.36
C GLY A 145 4.16 -6.40 -8.60
N GLN A 146 3.93 -5.95 -9.83
CA GLN A 146 3.24 -4.69 -10.09
C GLN A 146 1.72 -4.86 -10.10
N LEU A 147 0.99 -3.81 -9.71
CA LEU A 147 -0.45 -3.74 -9.92
C LEU A 147 -0.74 -3.71 -11.42
N GLN A 148 -1.67 -4.55 -11.89
CA GLN A 148 -2.11 -4.55 -13.28
C GLN A 148 -3.03 -3.36 -13.59
N PHE A 149 -3.77 -2.91 -12.59
CA PHE A 149 -4.58 -1.70 -12.57
C PHE A 149 -4.79 -1.28 -11.11
N GLU A 150 -5.14 -0.01 -10.92
CA GLU A 150 -5.59 0.51 -9.63
C GLU A 150 -7.06 0.13 -9.44
N GLU A 151 -7.36 -0.53 -8.33
CA GLU A 151 -8.75 -0.72 -7.89
C GLU A 151 -9.19 0.56 -7.17
N TYR A 152 -10.34 1.08 -7.55
CA TYR A 152 -10.95 2.22 -6.89
C TYR A 152 -12.25 1.81 -6.24
N HIS A 153 -12.51 2.38 -5.07
CA HIS A 153 -13.82 2.26 -4.43
C HIS A 153 -14.71 3.42 -4.80
N ASN A 154 -16.00 3.11 -4.98
CA ASN A 154 -17.03 4.12 -5.18
C ASN A 154 -17.42 4.83 -3.86
N THR A 155 -16.77 4.52 -2.74
CA THR A 155 -17.06 5.10 -1.43
C THR A 155 -15.92 6.04 -0.99
N PRO A 156 -16.21 7.27 -0.54
CA PRO A 156 -15.22 8.32 -0.33
C PRO A 156 -14.41 8.24 0.97
N HIS A 157 -14.41 7.12 1.70
CA HIS A 157 -13.95 7.06 3.10
C HIS A 157 -12.79 6.11 3.38
N TRP A 158 -11.97 5.79 2.37
CA TRP A 158 -10.92 4.78 2.53
C TRP A 158 -9.54 5.36 2.81
N HIS A 159 -9.27 6.60 2.41
CA HIS A 159 -8.04 7.32 2.78
C HIS A 159 -8.22 8.12 4.07
N THR A 160 -8.55 7.43 5.14
CA THR A 160 -8.53 8.02 6.48
C THR A 160 -7.17 7.81 7.12
N ALA A 161 -6.91 8.51 8.22
CA ALA A 161 -5.77 8.21 9.09
C ALA A 161 -5.67 6.70 9.34
N TRP A 162 -4.45 6.18 9.23
CA TRP A 162 -4.07 4.78 9.41
C TRP A 162 -4.54 3.79 8.33
N SER A 163 -5.08 4.30 7.22
CA SER A 163 -5.31 3.45 6.06
C SER A 163 -4.00 3.06 5.38
N VAL A 164 -4.00 1.89 4.75
CA VAL A 164 -2.84 1.32 4.07
C VAL A 164 -3.17 1.22 2.60
N GLY A 165 -2.36 1.89 1.78
CA GLY A 165 -2.45 1.89 0.33
C GLY A 165 -1.34 1.10 -0.33
N VAL A 166 -1.55 0.74 -1.59
CA VAL A 166 -0.49 0.29 -2.49
C VAL A 166 -0.58 1.01 -3.83
N ARG A 167 0.58 1.32 -4.39
CA ARG A 167 0.71 1.93 -5.72
C ARG A 167 1.92 1.37 -6.47
N ASN A 168 1.90 1.51 -7.80
CA ASN A 168 3.11 1.29 -8.60
C ASN A 168 3.99 2.53 -8.51
N SER A 169 5.22 2.39 -8.00
CA SER A 169 6.21 3.45 -8.00
C SER A 169 6.79 3.69 -9.41
N ALA A 170 7.41 4.85 -9.62
CA ALA A 170 8.03 5.20 -10.89
C ALA A 170 9.16 4.24 -11.32
N ASP A 171 9.83 3.58 -10.36
CA ASP A 171 10.84 2.54 -10.63
C ASP A 171 10.23 1.15 -10.86
N GLY A 172 8.90 1.06 -10.95
CA GLY A 172 8.18 -0.17 -11.26
C GLY A 172 8.15 -1.16 -10.11
N LYS A 173 8.23 -0.70 -8.87
CA LYS A 173 8.00 -1.55 -7.68
C LYS A 173 6.58 -1.33 -7.17
N LEU A 174 6.11 -2.27 -6.37
CA LEU A 174 4.94 -2.04 -5.54
C LEU A 174 5.40 -1.26 -4.32
N GLN A 175 4.84 -0.08 -4.10
CA GLN A 175 5.07 0.71 -2.91
C GLN A 175 3.83 0.58 -2.02
N MET A 176 4.06 0.39 -0.73
CA MET A 176 3.02 0.45 0.28
C MET A 176 3.05 1.85 0.90
N THR A 177 1.89 2.44 1.10
CA THR A 177 1.70 3.69 1.80
C THR A 177 0.89 3.46 3.07
N LEU A 178 1.16 4.25 4.10
CA LEU A 178 0.40 4.29 5.34
C LEU A 178 0.05 5.74 5.60
N ASP A 179 -1.23 6.08 5.44
CA ASP A 179 -1.73 7.42 5.68
C ASP A 179 -1.71 7.72 7.18
N LEU A 180 -1.24 8.90 7.57
CA LEU A 180 -1.14 9.32 8.99
C LEU A 180 -2.21 10.33 9.36
N SER A 181 -2.81 10.96 8.37
CA SER A 181 -4.02 11.76 8.47
C SER A 181 -4.93 11.42 7.31
N ASP A 182 -6.15 11.94 7.32
CA ASP A 182 -7.05 11.79 6.18
C ASP A 182 -6.41 12.40 4.92
N ASN A 183 -6.40 11.64 3.83
CA ASN A 183 -5.75 11.98 2.57
C ASN A 183 -6.66 11.66 1.38
N PHE A 184 -7.77 12.38 1.27
CA PHE A 184 -8.81 12.12 0.26
C PHE A 184 -8.35 12.29 -1.20
N ASP A 185 -7.19 12.91 -1.43
CA ASP A 185 -6.62 13.14 -2.75
C ASP A 185 -5.59 12.06 -3.16
N SER A 186 -5.35 11.07 -2.30
CA SER A 186 -4.43 9.97 -2.61
C SER A 186 -4.90 9.17 -3.83
N LYS A 187 -3.93 8.76 -4.64
CA LYS A 187 -4.14 7.92 -5.83
C LYS A 187 -3.85 6.45 -5.55
N ASP A 188 -3.53 6.12 -4.31
CA ASP A 188 -3.14 4.77 -3.96
C ASP A 188 -4.39 3.88 -3.87
N THR A 189 -4.28 2.62 -4.27
CA THR A 189 -5.34 1.66 -4.01
C THR A 189 -5.30 1.29 -2.53
N CYS A 190 -6.29 1.71 -1.75
CA CYS A 190 -6.37 1.27 -0.36
C CYS A 190 -6.67 -0.23 -0.26
N ILE A 191 -5.92 -0.91 0.59
CA ILE A 191 -6.03 -2.35 0.78
C ILE A 191 -6.33 -2.75 2.21
N GLY A 192 -6.36 -1.81 3.15
CA GLY A 192 -6.60 -2.12 4.54
C GLY A 192 -6.39 -0.93 5.47
N ARG A 193 -6.34 -1.23 6.77
CA ARG A 193 -6.07 -0.26 7.83
C ARG A 193 -5.28 -0.87 8.97
N VAL A 194 -4.52 -0.06 9.69
CA VAL A 194 -3.91 -0.47 10.96
C VAL A 194 -5.01 -0.72 11.98
N ILE A 195 -4.89 -1.81 12.72
CA ILE A 195 -5.81 -2.20 13.80
C ILE A 195 -5.09 -2.38 15.15
N ASP A 196 -3.77 -2.50 15.15
CA ASP A 196 -2.94 -2.63 16.34
C ASP A 196 -1.50 -2.20 16.05
N GLY A 197 -0.72 -1.88 17.09
CA GLY A 197 0.67 -1.44 16.96
C GLY A 197 0.87 0.07 16.83
N TYR A 198 -0.09 0.87 17.31
CA TYR A 198 0.00 2.34 17.27
C TYR A 198 1.17 2.89 18.09
N ASP A 199 1.58 2.19 19.16
CA ASP A 199 2.78 2.51 19.94
C ASP A 199 4.06 2.31 19.12
N ALA A 200 4.11 1.28 18.27
CA ALA A 200 5.22 1.06 17.35
C ALA A 200 5.25 2.15 16.27
N LEU A 201 4.09 2.57 15.75
CA LEU A 201 4.00 3.68 14.81
C LEU A 201 4.38 5.02 15.43
N GLN A 202 3.99 5.28 16.67
CA GLN A 202 4.44 6.46 17.41
C GLN A 202 5.95 6.46 17.58
N ARG A 203 6.54 5.33 18.00
CA ARG A 203 8.01 5.20 18.10
C ARG A 203 8.70 5.37 16.76
N LEU A 204 8.11 4.85 15.69
CA LEU A 204 8.60 5.04 14.31
C LEU A 204 8.63 6.53 13.96
N PHE A 205 7.55 7.26 14.25
CA PHE A 205 7.47 8.70 14.03
C PHE A 205 8.55 9.45 14.82
N GLU A 206 8.67 9.19 16.12
CA GLU A 206 9.68 9.77 17.00
C GLU A 206 11.12 9.46 16.56
N SER A 207 11.34 8.34 15.87
CA SER A 207 12.65 7.92 15.35
C SER A 207 13.02 8.57 14.01
N THR A 208 12.07 9.24 13.35
CA THR A 208 12.30 9.92 12.08
C THR A 208 13.14 11.16 12.34
N ASN A 209 14.30 11.27 11.68
CA ASN A 209 15.22 12.39 11.90
C ASN A 209 14.54 13.75 11.62
N GLN A 210 15.02 14.82 12.25
CA GLN A 210 14.58 16.22 12.01
C GLN A 210 14.68 16.69 10.54
N ASN A 211 15.43 15.97 9.69
CA ASN A 211 15.51 16.25 8.25
C ASN A 211 14.43 15.53 7.44
N GLY A 212 13.52 14.76 8.07
CA GLY A 212 12.27 14.30 7.49
C GLY A 212 12.33 13.26 6.37
N GLU A 213 13.50 12.84 5.88
CA GLU A 213 13.54 11.98 4.67
C GLU A 213 13.65 10.48 4.94
N PHE A 214 14.21 10.04 6.06
CA PHE A 214 14.46 8.61 6.31
C PHE A 214 14.33 8.22 7.77
N THR A 215 13.77 7.03 8.01
CA THR A 215 13.78 6.37 9.32
C THR A 215 14.89 5.31 9.37
N PHE A 216 15.49 5.10 10.55
CA PHE A 216 16.42 3.97 10.76
C PHE A 216 15.70 2.65 11.04
N VAL A 217 14.38 2.70 11.14
CA VAL A 217 13.55 1.55 11.45
C VAL A 217 13.35 0.73 10.18
N ARG A 218 13.54 -0.57 10.33
CA ARG A 218 13.36 -1.53 9.24
C ARG A 218 12.27 -2.50 9.58
N VAL A 219 11.59 -2.98 8.56
CA VAL A 219 10.76 -4.16 8.67
C VAL A 219 11.67 -5.35 8.88
N LYS A 220 11.63 -5.97 10.05
CA LYS A 220 12.37 -7.20 10.33
C LYS A 220 11.77 -8.37 9.56
N ARG A 221 10.43 -8.45 9.55
CA ARG A 221 9.67 -9.50 8.91
C ARG A 221 8.25 -9.07 8.62
N VAL A 222 7.69 -9.52 7.50
CA VAL A 222 6.24 -9.42 7.23
C VAL A 222 5.62 -10.81 7.17
N ASN A 223 4.47 -10.99 7.83
CA ASN A 223 3.68 -12.20 7.72
C ASN A 223 2.21 -11.86 7.48
N ALA A 224 1.52 -12.70 6.72
CA ALA A 224 0.06 -12.62 6.55
C ALA A 224 -0.61 -13.87 7.11
N MET A 225 -1.81 -13.72 7.67
CA MET A 225 -2.58 -14.82 8.22
C MET A 225 -4.07 -14.49 8.29
N HIS A 226 -4.89 -15.53 8.30
CA HIS A 226 -6.32 -15.43 8.58
C HIS A 226 -6.57 -14.92 10.01
N MET A 227 -7.57 -14.04 10.15
CA MET A 227 -8.04 -13.57 11.45
C MET A 227 -9.12 -14.51 11.99
N THR A 228 -8.97 -14.90 13.25
CA THR A 228 -10.02 -15.64 13.94
C THR A 228 -11.24 -14.75 14.21
N HIS A 229 -12.42 -15.35 14.35
CA HIS A 229 -13.64 -14.62 14.72
C HIS A 229 -13.49 -13.83 16.03
N LEU A 230 -12.71 -14.36 16.99
CA LEU A 230 -12.44 -13.67 18.25
C LEU A 230 -11.66 -12.37 18.02
N GLU A 231 -10.61 -12.42 17.20
CA GLU A 231 -9.83 -11.23 16.88
C GLU A 231 -10.65 -10.18 16.14
N LEU A 232 -11.47 -10.60 15.18
CA LEU A 232 -12.36 -9.70 14.45
C LEU A 232 -13.32 -8.98 15.41
N SER A 233 -13.92 -9.72 16.34
CA SER A 233 -14.85 -9.15 17.32
C SER A 233 -14.21 -8.12 18.27
N ASN A 234 -12.88 -8.16 18.44
CA ASN A 234 -12.17 -7.16 19.23
C ASN A 234 -11.86 -5.88 18.45
N VAL A 235 -11.73 -5.98 17.12
CA VAL A 235 -11.47 -4.84 16.23
C VAL A 235 -12.75 -4.02 15.96
N GLU A 236 -13.92 -4.66 16.04
CA GLU A 236 -15.22 -4.01 15.79
C GLU A 236 -15.83 -3.31 17.02
N ARG A 237 -15.20 -3.44 18.19
CA ARG A 237 -15.64 -2.80 19.45
C ARG A 237 -15.09 -1.39 19.59
#